data_AF-A0A6G4W6J5-F1
#
_entry.id   AF-A0A6G4W6J5-F1
#
_cell.length_a   1.000
_cell.length_b   1.000
_cell.length_c   1.000
_cell.angle_alpha   90.00
_cell.angle_beta   90.00
_cell.angle_gamma   90.00
#
_symmetry.space_group_name_H-M   'P 1'
#
loop_
_entity.id
_entity.type
_entity.pdbx_description
1 polymer ?
#
loop_
_entity_poly.entity_id
_entity_poly.type
_entity_poly.pdbx_seq_one_letter_code
_entity_poly.pdbx_strand_id
1 'polypeptide(L)'
;MSARGEAWVARTIAALGILASSAAPALAACPMELSVYGERDGVAEINFTPTLNRAVVTNTFRMLIEGDVVLDGIVMWTEAVPRPNGMLMYKCPQGDVTGAELAICTVWQGVIYTSDDKGNIELLPAEGADAPAKLIFPDLARSLQRSAAFDADELSKVPWDVFALKGCQE
;
A
#
# COMPACT_ATOMS: atom_id res chain seq x y z
N MET A 1 -35.16 81.69 -9.81
CA MET A 1 -35.49 81.10 -8.50
C MET A 1 -35.62 79.58 -8.64
N SER A 2 -34.97 78.85 -7.74
CA SER A 2 -35.24 77.46 -7.33
C SER A 2 -34.63 76.28 -8.12
N ALA A 3 -33.38 75.96 -7.72
CA ALA A 3 -32.78 74.66 -7.37
C ALA A 3 -33.40 73.31 -7.81
N ARG A 4 -32.52 72.43 -8.31
CA ARG A 4 -32.33 70.97 -8.03
C ARG A 4 -31.52 70.35 -9.18
N GLY A 5 -30.56 69.45 -9.02
CA GLY A 5 -30.00 68.72 -7.89
C GLY A 5 -28.78 67.94 -8.40
N GLU A 6 -27.86 67.61 -7.49
CA GLU A 6 -26.67 66.80 -7.75
C GLU A 6 -27.05 65.35 -8.08
N ALA A 7 -26.36 64.74 -9.05
CA ALA A 7 -26.33 63.29 -9.21
C ALA A 7 -24.91 62.86 -9.62
N TRP A 8 -24.22 62.30 -8.64
CA TRP A 8 -22.90 61.71 -8.69
C TRP A 8 -22.97 60.40 -9.49
N VAL A 9 -22.34 60.34 -10.68
CA VAL A 9 -22.29 59.11 -11.47
C VAL A 9 -21.14 58.26 -10.96
N ALA A 10 -21.46 57.31 -10.08
CA ALA A 10 -20.54 56.29 -9.61
C ALA A 10 -20.11 55.38 -10.77
N ARG A 11 -18.80 55.27 -10.99
CA ARG A 11 -18.19 54.30 -11.92
C ARG A 11 -18.18 52.92 -11.28
N THR A 12 -19.01 52.01 -11.78
CA THR A 12 -19.00 50.60 -11.40
C THR A 12 -18.00 49.84 -12.27
N ILE A 13 -16.82 49.49 -11.73
CA ILE A 13 -15.89 48.55 -12.35
C ILE A 13 -16.30 47.14 -11.89
N ALA A 14 -16.89 46.35 -12.78
CA ALA A 14 -17.17 44.94 -12.54
C ALA A 14 -15.89 44.12 -12.77
N ALA A 15 -15.25 43.67 -11.70
CA ALA A 15 -14.15 42.71 -11.78
C ALA A 15 -14.73 41.29 -11.91
N LEU A 16 -14.59 40.68 -13.10
CA LEU A 16 -14.95 39.29 -13.35
C LEU A 16 -13.84 38.38 -12.77
N GLY A 17 -14.05 37.85 -11.57
CA GLY A 17 -13.14 36.89 -10.95
C GLY A 17 -13.25 35.52 -11.63
N ILE A 18 -12.20 35.09 -12.33
CA ILE A 18 -12.08 33.73 -12.86
C ILE A 18 -11.77 32.81 -11.68
N LEU A 19 -12.77 32.05 -11.23
CA LEU A 19 -12.60 30.95 -10.29
C LEU A 19 -11.88 29.80 -11.01
N ALA A 20 -10.56 29.71 -10.81
CA ALA A 20 -9.80 28.52 -11.18
C ALA A 20 -10.18 27.39 -10.21
N SER A 21 -11.14 26.55 -10.61
CA SER A 21 -11.42 25.31 -9.91
C SER A 21 -10.26 24.35 -10.10
N SER A 22 -9.35 24.30 -9.12
CA SER A 22 -8.36 23.25 -9.00
C SER A 22 -9.07 21.94 -8.70
N ALA A 23 -9.31 21.12 -9.72
CA ALA A 23 -9.72 19.73 -9.55
C ALA A 23 -8.56 18.99 -8.89
N ALA A 24 -8.61 18.85 -7.55
CA ALA A 24 -7.80 17.84 -6.89
C ALA A 24 -8.25 16.47 -7.42
N PRO A 25 -7.33 15.56 -7.77
CA PRO A 25 -7.73 14.21 -8.13
C PRO A 25 -8.49 13.63 -6.94
N ALA A 26 -9.76 13.31 -7.15
CA ALA A 26 -10.50 12.49 -6.21
C ALA A 26 -9.86 11.10 -6.31
N LEU A 27 -8.94 10.78 -5.40
CA LEU A 27 -8.58 9.39 -5.15
C LEU A 27 -9.89 8.74 -4.71
N ALA A 28 -10.45 7.89 -5.58
CA ALA A 28 -11.49 6.97 -5.16
C ALA A 28 -11.01 6.28 -3.89
N ALA A 29 -11.91 6.04 -2.93
CA ALA A 29 -11.57 5.29 -1.72
C ALA A 29 -10.83 4.03 -2.16
N CYS A 30 -9.58 3.89 -1.71
CA CYS A 30 -8.70 2.81 -2.14
C CYS A 30 -8.80 1.71 -1.11
N PRO A 31 -9.69 0.73 -1.25
CA PRO A 31 -9.78 -0.31 -0.25
C PRO A 31 -8.49 -1.14 -0.27
N MET A 32 -8.08 -1.61 0.91
CA MET A 32 -6.87 -2.39 1.11
C MET A 32 -6.70 -3.51 0.09
N GLU A 33 -7.73 -4.27 -0.18
CA GLU A 33 -7.73 -5.43 -1.07
C GLU A 33 -7.57 -5.10 -2.56
N LEU A 34 -7.62 -3.83 -2.95
CA LEU A 34 -7.36 -3.38 -4.33
C LEU A 34 -6.04 -2.59 -4.45
N SER A 35 -5.41 -2.26 -3.32
CA SER A 35 -4.28 -1.34 -3.28
C SER A 35 -3.00 -1.90 -3.90
N VAL A 36 -2.22 -1.00 -4.51
CA VAL A 36 -0.93 -1.25 -5.15
C VAL A 36 0.12 -0.32 -4.54
N TYR A 37 1.24 -0.88 -4.11
CA TYR A 37 2.35 -0.11 -3.51
C TYR A 37 3.66 -0.33 -4.26
N GLY A 38 4.45 0.73 -4.40
CA GLY A 38 5.79 0.66 -4.97
C GLY A 38 6.87 0.96 -3.96
N GLU A 39 7.98 0.26 -4.09
CA GLU A 39 9.23 0.62 -3.43
C GLU A 39 9.86 1.87 -4.12
N ARG A 40 10.60 2.69 -3.37
CA ARG A 40 11.22 3.95 -3.82
C ARG A 40 12.09 3.80 -5.07
N ASP A 41 12.89 2.75 -5.16
CA ASP A 41 13.83 2.53 -6.26
C ASP A 41 13.22 1.66 -7.38
N GLY A 42 11.94 1.28 -7.26
CA GLY A 42 11.18 0.54 -8.28
C GLY A 42 11.53 -0.95 -8.39
N VAL A 43 12.29 -1.50 -7.45
CA VAL A 43 12.75 -2.90 -7.47
C VAL A 43 11.60 -3.87 -7.18
N ALA A 44 10.61 -3.44 -6.42
CA ALA A 44 9.46 -4.26 -6.07
C ALA A 44 8.14 -3.48 -6.02
N GLU A 45 7.06 -4.20 -6.30
CA GLU A 45 5.67 -3.75 -6.19
C GLU A 45 4.89 -4.74 -5.32
N ILE A 46 3.92 -4.24 -4.56
CA ILE A 46 3.01 -5.05 -3.75
C ILE A 46 1.59 -4.84 -4.26
N ASN A 47 0.94 -5.93 -4.64
CA ASN A 47 -0.43 -5.93 -5.16
C ASN A 47 -1.33 -6.71 -4.21
N PHE A 48 -2.22 -6.01 -3.52
CA PHE A 48 -3.25 -6.65 -2.71
C PHE A 48 -4.36 -7.20 -3.58
N THR A 49 -5.02 -8.25 -3.10
CA THR A 49 -6.18 -8.87 -3.76
C THR A 49 -7.19 -9.29 -2.71
N PRO A 50 -8.50 -9.38 -3.04
CA PRO A 50 -9.51 -9.90 -2.14
C PRO A 50 -9.12 -11.28 -1.58
N THR A 51 -9.37 -11.49 -0.29
CA THR A 51 -8.96 -12.71 0.41
C THR A 51 -9.86 -13.90 0.09
N LEU A 52 -11.02 -13.66 -0.56
CA LEU A 52 -11.99 -14.66 -1.01
C LEU A 52 -12.43 -15.62 0.12
N ASN A 53 -12.69 -15.08 1.31
CA ASN A 53 -13.21 -15.79 2.49
C ASN A 53 -12.31 -16.88 3.09
N ARG A 54 -10.98 -16.76 2.98
CA ARG A 54 -10.06 -17.62 3.76
C ARG A 54 -10.17 -17.28 5.25
N ALA A 55 -10.73 -18.19 6.05
CA ALA A 55 -11.24 -17.93 7.40
C ALA A 55 -10.26 -17.28 8.41
N VAL A 56 -8.94 -17.45 8.24
CA VAL A 56 -7.92 -16.91 9.15
C VAL A 56 -7.05 -15.83 8.51
N VAL A 57 -7.19 -15.61 7.20
CA VAL A 57 -6.42 -14.63 6.45
C VAL A 57 -7.23 -13.34 6.40
N THR A 58 -6.59 -12.24 6.77
CA THR A 58 -7.19 -10.89 6.81
C THR A 58 -6.83 -10.03 5.62
N ASN A 59 -5.69 -10.34 4.98
CA ASN A 59 -5.22 -9.70 3.77
C ASN A 59 -4.46 -10.72 2.93
N THR A 60 -4.65 -10.68 1.61
CA THR A 60 -3.88 -11.44 0.63
C THR A 60 -3.20 -10.47 -0.33
N PHE A 61 -1.93 -10.70 -0.64
CA PHE A 61 -1.19 -9.86 -1.56
C PHE A 61 -0.09 -10.66 -2.28
N ARG A 62 0.51 -10.05 -3.29
CA ARG A 62 1.74 -10.54 -3.92
C ARG A 62 2.79 -9.44 -3.91
N MET A 63 4.03 -9.82 -3.65
CA MET A 63 5.19 -8.96 -3.88
C MET A 63 5.85 -9.40 -5.18
N LEU A 64 5.85 -8.50 -6.17
CA LEU A 64 6.49 -8.68 -7.46
C LEU A 64 7.85 -7.99 -7.39
N ILE A 65 8.92 -8.73 -7.62
CA ILE A 65 10.29 -8.23 -7.60
C ILE A 65 10.85 -8.36 -9.02
N GLU A 66 11.75 -7.45 -9.42
CA GLU A 66 12.49 -7.57 -10.67
C GLU A 66 13.05 -8.99 -10.87
N GLY A 67 13.07 -9.48 -12.12
CA GLY A 67 13.53 -10.84 -12.45
C GLY A 67 12.44 -11.91 -12.38
N ASP A 68 11.16 -11.52 -12.50
CA ASP A 68 9.98 -12.40 -12.46
C ASP A 68 9.80 -13.15 -11.12
N VAL A 69 10.47 -12.70 -10.07
CA VAL A 69 10.34 -13.25 -8.72
C VAL A 69 9.02 -12.78 -8.11
N VAL A 70 8.18 -13.75 -7.73
CA VAL A 70 6.90 -13.50 -7.07
C VAL A 70 6.91 -14.15 -5.70
N LEU A 71 6.58 -13.36 -4.69
CA LEU A 71 6.32 -13.85 -3.34
C LEU A 71 4.82 -13.78 -3.06
N ASP A 72 4.23 -14.90 -2.66
CA ASP A 72 2.85 -14.93 -2.21
C ASP A 72 2.79 -14.45 -0.75
N GLY A 73 1.95 -13.44 -0.51
CA GLY A 73 1.79 -12.76 0.76
C GLY A 73 0.45 -13.05 1.42
N ILE A 74 0.47 -13.41 2.69
CA ILE A 74 -0.75 -13.50 3.52
C ILE A 74 -0.53 -12.82 4.86
N VAL A 75 -1.62 -12.30 5.43
CA VAL A 75 -1.62 -11.71 6.78
C VAL A 75 -2.68 -12.38 7.62
N MET A 76 -2.29 -12.88 8.78
CA MET A 76 -3.19 -13.46 9.77
C MET A 76 -3.18 -12.62 11.04
N TRP A 77 -4.34 -12.47 11.69
CA TRP A 77 -4.43 -11.89 13.02
C TRP A 77 -4.58 -13.01 14.04
N THR A 78 -3.75 -13.02 15.07
CA THR A 78 -3.85 -14.01 16.15
C THR A 78 -4.49 -13.37 17.36
N GLU A 79 -5.47 -14.04 18.00
CA GLU A 79 -6.10 -13.52 19.22
C GLU A 79 -5.11 -13.41 20.40
N ALA A 80 -4.08 -14.28 20.44
CA ALA A 80 -3.08 -14.29 21.50
C ALA A 80 -2.15 -13.06 21.49
N VAL A 81 -1.89 -12.50 20.31
CA VAL A 81 -1.09 -11.29 20.11
C VAL A 81 -1.81 -10.44 19.07
N PRO A 82 -2.49 -9.35 19.46
CA PRO A 82 -3.44 -8.62 18.61
C PRO A 82 -2.71 -7.74 17.59
N ARG A 83 -1.96 -8.37 16.69
CA ARG A 83 -1.15 -7.74 15.66
C ARG A 83 -1.23 -8.57 14.38
N PRO A 84 -1.20 -7.92 13.20
CA PRO A 84 -1.07 -8.62 11.94
C PRO A 84 0.27 -9.36 11.88
N ASN A 85 0.24 -10.66 11.59
CA ASN A 85 1.41 -11.45 11.25
C ASN A 85 1.39 -11.73 9.76
N GLY A 86 2.27 -11.06 9.02
CA GLY A 86 2.49 -11.26 7.61
C GLY A 86 3.51 -12.36 7.35
N MET A 87 3.32 -13.09 6.25
CA MET A 87 4.28 -14.04 5.70
C MET A 87 4.44 -13.80 4.20
N LEU A 88 5.67 -13.88 3.71
CA LEU A 88 6.02 -13.88 2.30
C LEU A 88 6.64 -15.22 1.95
N MET A 89 6.11 -15.85 0.92
CA MET A 89 6.42 -17.23 0.54
C MET A 89 6.88 -17.30 -0.90
N TYR A 90 7.96 -18.01 -1.16
CA TYR A 90 8.51 -18.18 -2.50
C TYR A 90 8.37 -19.63 -2.94
N LYS A 91 7.59 -19.85 -4.01
CA LYS A 91 7.37 -21.19 -4.62
C LYS A 91 7.02 -22.27 -3.58
N CYS A 92 6.25 -21.92 -2.55
CA CYS A 92 5.82 -22.89 -1.54
C CYS A 92 4.89 -23.94 -2.15
N PRO A 93 5.01 -25.22 -1.75
CA PRO A 93 4.08 -26.26 -2.18
C PRO A 93 2.66 -26.00 -1.67
N GLN A 94 1.66 -26.39 -2.46
CA GLN A 94 0.25 -26.29 -2.10
C GLN A 94 -0.28 -27.64 -1.60
N GLY A 95 -1.33 -27.62 -0.77
CA GLY A 95 -2.00 -28.82 -0.28
C GLY A 95 -1.62 -29.15 1.17
N ASP A 96 -1.38 -30.43 1.46
CA ASP A 96 -0.97 -30.91 2.78
C ASP A 96 0.53 -30.64 2.97
N VAL A 97 0.83 -29.42 3.42
CA VAL A 97 2.20 -28.94 3.68
C VAL A 97 2.55 -29.09 5.15
N THR A 98 3.70 -29.69 5.43
CA THR A 98 4.25 -29.73 6.78
C THR A 98 4.82 -28.36 7.19
N GLY A 99 4.91 -28.11 8.49
CA GLY A 99 5.52 -26.87 9.00
C GLY A 99 6.99 -26.71 8.61
N ALA A 100 7.72 -27.81 8.39
CA ALA A 100 9.10 -27.77 7.95
C ALA A 100 9.22 -27.33 6.48
N GLU A 101 8.33 -27.83 5.60
CA GLU A 101 8.29 -27.42 4.20
C GLU A 101 7.92 -25.94 4.07
N LEU A 102 6.93 -25.47 4.84
CA LEU A 102 6.56 -24.06 4.90
C LEU A 102 7.71 -23.18 5.39
N ALA A 103 8.46 -23.63 6.42
CA ALA A 103 9.59 -22.86 6.95
C ALA A 103 10.71 -22.68 5.92
N ILE A 104 10.94 -23.65 5.04
CA ILE A 104 11.99 -23.59 4.01
C ILE A 104 11.63 -22.55 2.92
N CYS A 105 10.37 -22.51 2.51
CA CYS A 105 9.92 -21.63 1.43
C CYS A 105 9.38 -20.27 1.92
N THR A 106 9.29 -20.06 3.24
CA THR A 106 8.96 -18.75 3.83
C THR A 106 10.20 -17.85 3.80
N VAL A 107 10.11 -16.78 3.03
CA VAL A 107 11.17 -15.79 2.85
C VAL A 107 11.21 -14.80 3.99
N TRP A 108 10.05 -14.34 4.43
CA TRP A 108 9.91 -13.32 5.48
C TRP A 108 8.68 -13.58 6.32
N GLN A 109 8.78 -13.33 7.62
CA GLN A 109 7.66 -13.38 8.54
C GLN A 109 7.81 -12.27 9.58
N GLY A 110 6.75 -11.49 9.81
CA GLY A 110 6.81 -10.38 10.74
C GLY A 110 5.51 -9.59 10.86
N VAL A 111 5.55 -8.51 11.63
CA VAL A 111 4.45 -7.55 11.70
C VAL A 111 4.62 -6.55 10.55
N ILE A 112 3.54 -6.34 9.81
CA ILE A 112 3.47 -5.27 8.81
C ILE A 112 2.94 -4.02 9.51
N TYR A 113 3.74 -2.96 9.49
CA TYR A 113 3.35 -1.65 9.98
C TYR A 113 2.92 -0.76 8.83
N THR A 114 2.15 0.27 9.14
CA THR A 114 1.71 1.27 8.19
C THR A 114 2.20 2.64 8.63
N SER A 115 2.27 3.58 7.69
CA SER A 115 2.46 4.97 8.02
C SER A 115 1.54 5.86 7.21
N ASP A 116 0.92 6.83 7.87
CA ASP A 116 0.17 7.88 7.19
C ASP A 116 1.10 9.00 6.65
N ASP A 117 0.53 9.99 5.98
CA ASP A 117 1.29 11.13 5.44
C ASP A 117 1.91 12.03 6.51
N LYS A 118 1.48 11.90 7.76
CA LYS A 118 2.01 12.63 8.93
C LYS A 118 3.12 11.86 9.64
N GLY A 119 3.38 10.62 9.23
CA GLY A 119 4.38 9.76 9.87
C GLY A 119 3.87 9.02 11.11
N ASN A 120 2.56 9.02 11.37
CA ASN A 120 2.00 8.17 12.42
C ASN A 120 2.17 6.71 12.02
N ILE A 121 2.48 5.85 12.98
CA ILE A 121 2.69 4.42 12.75
C ILE A 121 1.51 3.64 13.33
N GLU A 122 0.92 2.79 12.51
CA GLU A 122 -0.22 1.95 12.88
C GLU A 122 0.00 0.51 12.41
N LEU A 123 -0.95 -0.37 12.75
CA LEU A 123 -0.99 -1.74 12.23
C LEU A 123 -1.66 -1.78 10.85
N LEU A 124 -1.33 -2.81 10.07
CA LEU A 124 -2.01 -3.08 8.80
C LEU A 124 -3.52 -3.26 9.03
N PRO A 125 -4.40 -2.46 8.40
CA PRO A 125 -5.84 -2.66 8.53
C PRO A 125 -6.29 -3.94 7.81
N ALA A 126 -7.50 -4.38 8.10
CA ALA A 126 -8.12 -5.52 7.43
C ALA A 126 -8.71 -5.12 6.05
N GLU A 127 -9.03 -6.12 5.24
CA GLU A 127 -9.83 -5.98 4.02
C GLU A 127 -11.11 -5.13 4.27
N GLY A 128 -11.43 -4.27 3.30
CA GLY A 128 -12.56 -3.33 3.31
C GLY A 128 -12.26 -1.97 3.93
N ALA A 129 -11.12 -1.80 4.61
CA ALA A 129 -10.68 -0.51 5.13
C ALA A 129 -9.86 0.27 4.08
N ASP A 130 -9.71 1.59 4.28
CA ASP A 130 -8.88 2.44 3.43
C ASP A 130 -7.41 2.03 3.50
N ALA A 131 -6.76 2.03 2.33
CA ALA A 131 -5.35 1.78 2.18
C ALA A 131 -4.51 2.91 2.80
N PRO A 132 -3.55 2.60 3.70
CA PRO A 132 -2.63 3.58 4.24
C PRO A 132 -1.69 4.13 3.16
N ALA A 133 -1.07 5.28 3.43
CA ALA A 133 -0.13 5.89 2.48
C ALA A 133 1.14 5.04 2.28
N LYS A 134 1.60 4.35 3.33
CA LYS A 134 2.82 3.54 3.29
C LYS A 134 2.68 2.23 4.06
N LEU A 135 3.40 1.22 3.58
CA LEU A 135 3.64 -0.05 4.27
C LEU A 135 5.11 -0.16 4.66
N ILE A 136 5.35 -0.86 5.77
CA ILE A 136 6.68 -1.11 6.31
C ILE A 136 6.78 -2.60 6.62
N PHE A 137 7.77 -3.25 6.01
CA PHE A 137 8.13 -4.66 6.17
C PHE A 137 9.50 -4.72 6.85
N PRO A 138 9.55 -4.74 8.20
CA PRO A 138 10.82 -4.71 8.91
C PRO A 138 11.74 -5.86 8.49
N ASP A 139 12.99 -5.54 8.15
CA ASP A 139 14.03 -6.52 7.84
C ASP A 139 13.78 -7.34 6.56
N LEU A 140 13.00 -6.79 5.61
CA LEU A 140 12.67 -7.46 4.36
C LEU A 140 13.91 -7.76 3.53
N ALA A 141 14.74 -6.75 3.29
CA ALA A 141 15.93 -6.88 2.45
C ALA A 141 16.88 -7.99 2.96
N ARG A 142 17.10 -8.03 4.28
CA ARG A 142 17.97 -9.02 4.92
C ARG A 142 17.36 -10.43 4.90
N SER A 143 16.04 -10.53 5.03
CA SER A 143 15.31 -11.80 4.93
C SER A 143 15.39 -12.38 3.52
N LEU A 144 15.24 -11.54 2.49
CA LEU A 144 15.42 -11.93 1.09
C LEU A 144 16.82 -12.47 0.81
N GLN A 145 17.88 -11.77 1.24
CA GLN A 145 19.27 -12.17 1.05
C GLN A 145 19.63 -13.54 1.66
N ARG A 146 18.84 -14.05 2.60
CA ARG A 146 19.05 -15.36 3.24
C ARG A 146 18.09 -16.43 2.73
N SER A 147 17.29 -16.11 1.72
CA SER A 147 16.22 -16.97 1.23
C SER A 147 16.61 -17.68 -0.06
N ALA A 148 15.92 -18.79 -0.33
CA ALA A 148 16.06 -19.53 -1.58
C ALA A 148 15.74 -18.69 -2.84
N ALA A 149 14.95 -17.61 -2.71
CA ALA A 149 14.67 -16.69 -3.81
C ALA A 149 15.93 -15.91 -4.27
N PHE A 150 16.87 -15.67 -3.35
CA PHE A 150 18.12 -14.98 -3.66
C PHE A 150 19.19 -15.95 -4.17
N ASP A 151 19.27 -17.15 -3.58
CA ASP A 151 20.27 -18.17 -3.95
C ASP A 151 20.10 -18.74 -5.37
N ALA A 152 18.92 -18.57 -5.98
CA ALA A 152 18.64 -19.02 -7.34
C ALA A 152 19.21 -18.08 -8.43
N ASP A 153 20.02 -17.07 -8.06
CA ASP A 153 20.47 -15.96 -8.92
C ASP A 153 19.31 -15.18 -9.58
N GLU A 154 18.08 -15.34 -9.08
CA GLU A 154 16.89 -14.67 -9.60
C GLU A 154 16.80 -13.20 -9.12
N LEU A 155 17.58 -12.81 -8.10
CA LEU A 155 17.60 -11.46 -7.54
C LEU A 155 19.00 -10.83 -7.64
N SER A 156 19.12 -9.77 -8.43
CA SER A 156 20.34 -8.95 -8.50
C SER A 156 20.35 -7.74 -7.55
N LYS A 157 19.17 -7.38 -7.03
CA LYS A 157 18.93 -6.32 -6.06
C LYS A 157 17.81 -6.77 -5.12
N VAL A 158 17.80 -6.20 -3.92
CA VAL A 158 16.71 -6.39 -2.96
C VAL A 158 15.97 -5.07 -2.74
N PRO A 159 14.63 -5.10 -2.58
CA PRO A 159 13.85 -3.90 -2.31
C PRO A 159 14.15 -3.33 -0.93
N TRP A 160 13.81 -2.06 -0.74
CA TRP A 160 13.73 -1.45 0.58
C TRP A 160 12.54 -1.98 1.38
N ASP A 161 12.59 -1.75 2.69
CA ASP A 161 11.56 -2.21 3.63
C ASP A 161 10.27 -1.36 3.59
N VAL A 162 10.25 -0.24 2.85
CA VAL A 162 9.13 0.72 2.84
C VAL A 162 8.56 0.86 1.43
N PHE A 163 7.23 0.76 1.35
CA PHE A 163 6.47 0.83 0.10
C PHE A 163 5.42 1.95 0.20
N ALA A 164 5.28 2.75 -0.85
CA ALA A 164 4.33 3.87 -0.92
C ALA A 164 3.15 3.52 -1.85
N LEU A 165 1.95 3.95 -1.46
CA LEU A 165 0.73 3.71 -2.24
C LEU A 165 0.86 4.37 -3.63
N LYS A 166 0.68 3.57 -4.67
CA LYS A 166 0.66 4.02 -6.08
C LYS A 166 -0.76 4.26 -6.58
N GLY A 167 -1.73 3.53 -6.03
CA GLY A 167 -3.13 3.58 -6.43
C GLY A 167 -3.83 2.27 -6.12
N CYS A 168 -4.94 2.02 -6.80
CA CYS A 168 -5.74 0.81 -6.67
C CYS A 168 -5.95 0.20 -8.04
N GLN A 169 -6.17 -1.10 -8.07
CA GLN A 169 -6.61 -1.82 -9.26
C GLN A 169 -8.07 -1.45 -9.58
N GLU A 170 -8.37 -1.29 -10.87
CA GLU A 170 -9.72 -1.02 -11.40
C GLU A 170 -10.54 -2.29 -11.62
#